data_AF-A0A1P8ENI7-F1
#
_entry.id   AF-A0A1P8ENI7-F1
#
_cell.length_a   1.000
_cell.length_b   1.000
_cell.length_c   1.000
_cell.angle_alpha   90.00
_cell.angle_beta   90.00
_cell.angle_gamma   90.00
#
_symmetry.space_group_name_H-M   'P 1'
#
loop_
_entity.id
_entity.type
_entity.pdbx_description
1 polymer ?
#
loop_
_entity_poly.entity_id
_entity_poly.type
_entity_poly.pdbx_seq_one_letter_code
_entity_poly.pdbx_strand_id
1 'polypeptide(L)'
;MVTLNHNPDGKLVVSDAGTISEIAQILADYYQYKGYSTTKEDIEEILVLDFLFYAAWATTEGQSRSTQIIDKSAVISVSEWGILDPVVRAHCDYLQSQRVEASGSIGMQHFGLTSSEANQIYVNAKEEMKKTAFVEAPFLVEYEYPRPLNRRVD
;
A
#
# COMPACT_ATOMS: atom_id res chain seq x y z
N MET A 1 18.16 -6.24 1.56
CA MET A 1 18.52 -6.77 0.24
C MET A 1 17.35 -7.62 -0.20
N VAL A 2 16.49 -7.10 -1.08
CA VAL A 2 15.30 -7.83 -1.56
C VAL A 2 15.76 -8.68 -2.74
N THR A 3 15.75 -10.01 -2.58
CA THR A 3 16.06 -10.95 -3.64
C THR A 3 14.85 -11.06 -4.57
N LEU A 4 14.96 -10.55 -5.79
CA LEU A 4 13.98 -10.80 -6.84
C LEU A 4 14.14 -12.26 -7.28
N ASN A 5 13.25 -13.14 -6.82
CA ASN A 5 13.26 -14.54 -7.20
C ASN A 5 12.79 -14.67 -8.65
N HIS A 6 13.69 -15.01 -9.56
CA HIS A 6 13.33 -15.40 -10.93
C HIS A 6 12.86 -16.86 -10.95
N ASN A 7 11.64 -17.08 -11.41
CA ASN A 7 11.16 -18.41 -11.81
C ASN A 7 11.80 -18.78 -13.17
N PRO A 8 12.22 -20.04 -13.42
CA PRO A 8 12.73 -20.51 -14.72
C PRO A 8 11.88 -20.17 -15.96
N ASP A 9 10.60 -19.81 -15.78
CA ASP A 9 9.68 -19.43 -16.87
C ASP A 9 9.70 -17.92 -17.23
N GLY A 10 10.61 -17.12 -16.63
CA GLY A 10 10.70 -15.68 -16.88
C GLY A 10 9.57 -14.83 -16.24
N LYS A 11 8.69 -15.44 -15.43
CA LYS A 11 7.67 -14.72 -14.66
C LYS A 11 8.28 -14.17 -13.37
N LEU A 12 8.00 -12.90 -13.08
CA LEU A 12 8.36 -12.25 -11.81
C LEU A 12 7.59 -12.92 -10.68
N VAL A 13 8.30 -13.48 -9.69
CA VAL A 13 7.68 -13.97 -8.45
C VAL A 13 7.52 -12.77 -7.53
N VAL A 14 6.29 -12.28 -7.42
CA VAL A 14 5.95 -11.25 -6.44
C VAL A 14 6.06 -11.86 -5.05
N SER A 15 6.84 -11.21 -4.18
CA SER A 15 7.01 -11.65 -2.78
C SER A 15 5.89 -11.10 -1.91
N ASP A 16 5.48 -11.86 -0.91
CA ASP A 16 4.44 -11.47 0.04
C ASP A 16 5.05 -10.59 1.15
N ALA A 17 4.40 -9.48 1.47
CA ALA A 17 4.74 -8.66 2.64
C ALA A 17 4.18 -9.29 3.94
N GLY A 18 3.08 -10.03 3.82
CA GLY A 18 2.37 -10.70 4.92
C GLY A 18 0.86 -10.48 4.82
N THR A 19 0.14 -11.07 5.76
CA THR A 19 -1.29 -10.79 5.95
C THR A 19 -1.51 -9.43 6.59
N ILE A 20 -2.72 -8.86 6.43
CA ILE A 20 -3.12 -7.64 7.14
C ILE A 20 -2.87 -7.77 8.65
N SER A 21 -3.23 -8.90 9.27
CA SER A 21 -3.05 -9.08 10.72
C SER A 21 -1.58 -9.11 11.15
N GLU A 22 -0.69 -9.67 10.33
CA GLU A 22 0.76 -9.68 10.60
C GLU A 22 1.36 -8.28 10.46
N ILE A 23 1.00 -7.56 9.39
CA ILE A 23 1.44 -6.18 9.16
C ILE A 23 0.91 -5.27 10.28
N ALA A 24 -0.35 -5.44 10.69
CA ALA A 24 -0.93 -4.70 11.80
C ALA A 24 -0.17 -4.93 13.10
N GLN A 25 0.27 -6.17 13.39
CA GLN A 25 1.09 -6.45 14.55
C GLN A 25 2.43 -5.71 14.51
N ILE A 26 3.13 -5.75 13.37
CA ILE A 26 4.41 -5.07 13.19
C ILE A 26 4.27 -3.55 13.42
N LEU A 27 3.20 -2.96 12.87
CA LEU A 27 2.92 -1.54 13.06
C LEU A 27 2.50 -1.21 14.49
N ALA A 28 1.69 -2.05 15.13
CA ALA A 28 1.27 -1.87 16.51
C ALA A 28 2.49 -1.83 17.44
N ASP A 29 3.42 -2.78 17.27
CA ASP A 29 4.67 -2.81 18.03
C ASP A 29 5.48 -1.51 17.79
N TYR A 30 5.62 -1.09 16.52
CA TYR A 30 6.31 0.14 16.16
C TYR A 30 5.70 1.40 16.79
N TYR A 31 4.37 1.51 16.78
CA TYR A 31 3.64 2.66 17.30
C TYR A 31 3.58 2.66 18.84
N GLN A 32 3.59 1.48 19.46
CA GLN A 32 3.74 1.36 20.91
C GLN A 32 5.07 1.97 21.38
N TYR A 33 6.18 1.73 20.67
CA TYR A 33 7.46 2.39 20.98
C TYR A 33 7.43 3.91 20.81
N LYS A 34 6.56 4.43 19.93
CA LYS A 34 6.34 5.87 19.75
C LYS A 34 5.40 6.49 20.79
N GLY A 35 4.83 5.70 21.70
CA GLY A 35 3.85 6.16 22.68
C GLY A 35 2.48 6.46 22.07
N TYR A 36 2.16 5.89 20.91
CA TYR A 36 0.83 6.00 20.34
C TYR A 36 -0.15 5.16 21.14
N SER A 37 -1.41 5.60 21.12
CA SER A 37 -2.51 4.89 21.78
C SER A 37 -3.21 3.87 20.86
N THR A 38 -2.78 3.79 19.60
CA THR A 38 -3.36 2.93 18.57
C THR A 38 -3.10 1.46 18.86
N THR A 39 -4.17 0.64 18.84
CA THR A 39 -4.07 -0.81 19.04
C THR A 39 -3.84 -1.55 17.74
N LYS A 40 -3.58 -2.86 17.81
CA LYS A 40 -3.51 -3.71 16.63
C LYS A 40 -4.82 -3.69 15.85
N GLU A 41 -5.95 -3.79 16.55
CA GLU A 41 -7.30 -3.83 15.98
C GLU A 41 -7.61 -2.55 15.21
N ASP A 42 -7.24 -1.39 15.77
CA ASP A 42 -7.35 -0.10 15.07
C ASP A 42 -6.58 -0.13 13.74
N ILE A 43 -5.37 -0.70 13.73
CA ILE A 43 -4.51 -0.78 12.54
C ILE A 43 -5.03 -1.80 11.54
N GLU A 44 -5.60 -2.92 11.99
CA GLU A 44 -6.26 -3.89 11.11
C GLU A 44 -7.43 -3.24 10.36
N GLU A 45 -8.27 -2.46 11.05
CA GLU A 45 -9.38 -1.74 10.42
C GLU A 45 -8.88 -0.70 9.41
N ILE A 46 -7.86 0.08 9.76
CA ILE A 46 -7.20 1.03 8.86
C ILE A 46 -6.68 0.33 7.61
N LEU A 47 -5.96 -0.78 7.77
CA LEU A 47 -5.39 -1.56 6.67
C LEU A 47 -6.48 -2.11 5.75
N VAL A 48 -7.58 -2.65 6.30
CA VAL A 48 -8.70 -3.15 5.51
C VAL A 48 -9.32 -2.01 4.69
N LEU A 49 -9.58 -0.85 5.30
CA LEU A 49 -10.18 0.30 4.62
C LEU A 49 -9.30 0.85 3.50
N ASP A 50 -8.00 1.03 3.77
CA ASP A 50 -7.07 1.57 2.79
C ASP A 50 -6.73 0.56 1.69
N PHE A 51 -6.67 -0.75 2.02
CA PHE A 51 -6.47 -1.78 1.00
C PHE A 51 -7.70 -1.97 0.11
N LEU A 52 -8.91 -1.89 0.66
CA LEU A 52 -10.15 -1.83 -0.13
C LEU A 52 -10.15 -0.63 -1.08
N PHE A 53 -9.68 0.52 -0.60
CA PHE A 53 -9.58 1.71 -1.43
C PHE A 53 -8.54 1.55 -2.55
N TYR A 54 -7.37 0.98 -2.24
CA TYR A 54 -6.36 0.65 -3.23
C TYR A 54 -6.87 -0.33 -4.30
N ALA A 55 -7.58 -1.38 -3.89
CA ALA A 55 -8.15 -2.40 -4.78
C ALA A 55 -9.18 -1.82 -5.78
N ALA A 56 -9.72 -0.63 -5.53
CA ALA A 56 -10.59 0.07 -6.48
C ALA A 56 -9.81 0.72 -7.64
N TRP A 57 -8.50 0.94 -7.49
CA TRP A 57 -7.64 1.59 -8.47
C TRP A 57 -6.69 0.61 -9.17
N ALA A 58 -6.25 -0.43 -8.49
CA ALA A 58 -5.41 -1.49 -9.07
C ALA A 58 -6.02 -2.86 -8.78
N THR A 59 -5.96 -3.77 -9.74
CA THR A 59 -6.28 -5.18 -9.48
C THR A 59 -5.22 -5.74 -8.53
N THR A 60 -5.63 -6.21 -7.37
CA THR A 60 -4.68 -6.76 -6.39
C THR A 60 -4.13 -8.09 -6.88
N GLU A 61 -2.91 -8.43 -6.48
CA GLU A 61 -2.30 -9.72 -6.84
C GLU A 61 -3.16 -10.89 -6.35
N GLY A 62 -3.77 -10.76 -5.17
CA GLY A 62 -4.73 -11.72 -4.64
C GLY A 62 -5.99 -11.86 -5.52
N GLN A 63 -6.56 -10.74 -5.97
CA GLN A 63 -7.73 -10.71 -6.85
C GLN A 63 -7.46 -11.26 -8.25
N SER A 64 -6.23 -11.11 -8.76
CA SER A 64 -5.83 -11.70 -10.04
C SER A 64 -5.87 -13.23 -10.03
N ARG A 65 -5.75 -13.84 -8.84
CA ARG A 65 -5.67 -15.30 -8.63
C ARG A 65 -7.01 -15.91 -8.20
N SER A 66 -7.84 -15.18 -7.46
CA SER A 66 -9.19 -15.62 -7.05
C SER A 66 -10.04 -14.46 -6.52
N THR A 67 -11.37 -14.63 -6.47
CA THR A 67 -12.27 -13.68 -5.80
C THR A 67 -12.01 -13.71 -4.29
N GLN A 68 -11.21 -12.78 -3.80
CA GLN A 68 -10.84 -12.69 -2.39
C GLN A 68 -11.57 -11.54 -1.70
N ILE A 69 -12.21 -11.85 -0.57
CA ILE A 69 -12.72 -10.83 0.35
C ILE A 69 -11.51 -10.19 1.03
N ILE A 70 -11.43 -8.86 0.98
CA ILE A 70 -10.40 -8.12 1.71
C ILE A 70 -10.81 -8.07 3.18
N ASP A 71 -10.20 -8.94 3.98
CA ASP A 71 -10.31 -9.00 5.43
C ASP A 71 -8.92 -9.11 6.07
N LYS A 72 -8.84 -9.28 7.39
CA LYS A 72 -7.57 -9.38 8.13
C LYS A 72 -6.64 -10.52 7.69
N SER A 73 -7.16 -11.52 6.97
CA SER A 73 -6.40 -12.65 6.43
C SER A 73 -5.90 -12.41 5.00
N ALA A 74 -6.34 -11.31 4.36
CA ALA A 74 -5.87 -10.96 3.02
C ALA A 74 -4.36 -10.70 3.04
N VAL A 75 -3.69 -11.27 2.04
CA VAL A 75 -2.24 -11.15 1.84
C VAL A 75 -1.96 -9.91 1.00
N ILE A 76 -1.02 -9.09 1.47
CA ILE A 76 -0.51 -7.93 0.75
C ILE A 76 0.86 -8.31 0.18
N SER A 77 1.06 -8.08 -1.12
CA SER A 77 2.38 -8.24 -1.74
C SER A 77 3.34 -7.11 -1.35
N VAL A 78 4.65 -7.33 -1.48
CA VAL A 78 5.66 -6.29 -1.21
C VAL A 78 5.48 -5.07 -2.12
N SER A 79 5.04 -5.26 -3.37
CA SER A 79 4.74 -4.16 -4.30
C SER A 79 3.53 -3.34 -3.85
N GLU A 80 2.45 -4.01 -3.45
CA GLU A 80 1.25 -3.32 -2.92
C GLU A 80 1.58 -2.60 -1.61
N TRP A 81 2.37 -3.24 -0.73
CA TRP A 81 2.80 -2.64 0.51
C TRP A 81 3.62 -1.37 0.30
N GLY A 82 4.50 -1.34 -0.71
CA GLY A 82 5.25 -0.12 -1.05
C GLY A 82 4.37 1.07 -1.43
N ILE A 83 3.17 0.82 -1.94
CA ILE A 83 2.18 1.84 -2.28
C ILE A 83 1.29 2.18 -1.07
N LEU A 84 0.92 1.18 -0.26
CA LEU A 84 0.03 1.30 0.89
C LEU A 84 0.70 1.90 2.13
N ASP A 85 1.96 1.57 2.42
CA ASP A 85 2.69 1.99 3.63
C ASP A 85 2.56 3.49 3.95
N PRO A 86 2.80 4.44 3.01
CA PRO A 86 2.66 5.86 3.31
C PRO A 86 1.22 6.27 3.66
N VAL A 87 0.22 5.64 3.04
CA VAL A 87 -1.20 5.94 3.28
C VAL A 87 -1.62 5.43 4.65
N VAL A 88 -1.29 4.18 4.95
CA VAL A 88 -1.62 3.52 6.23
C VAL A 88 -0.98 4.27 7.39
N ARG A 89 0.28 4.70 7.26
CA ARG A 89 0.96 5.48 8.30
C ARG A 89 0.30 6.85 8.52
N ALA A 90 -0.06 7.55 7.44
CA ALA A 90 -0.75 8.82 7.54
C ALA A 90 -2.14 8.67 8.20
N HIS A 91 -2.84 7.56 7.94
CA HIS A 91 -4.11 7.24 8.59
C HIS A 91 -3.94 6.95 10.09
N CYS A 92 -2.89 6.20 10.48
CA CYS A 92 -2.55 5.99 11.89
C CYS A 92 -2.23 7.30 12.62
N ASP A 93 -1.47 8.20 11.98
CA ASP A 93 -1.17 9.53 12.51
C ASP A 93 -2.43 10.38 12.65
N TYR A 94 -3.36 10.29 11.69
CA TYR A 94 -4.66 10.94 11.77
C TYR A 94 -5.48 10.43 12.97
N LEU A 95 -5.61 9.12 13.15
CA LEU A 95 -6.32 8.55 14.30
C LEU A 95 -5.68 8.99 15.63
N GLN A 96 -4.35 8.96 15.72
CA GLN A 96 -3.64 9.40 16.91
C GLN A 96 -3.86 10.89 17.19
N SER A 97 -3.84 11.75 16.16
CA SER A 97 -4.09 13.20 16.33
C SER A 97 -5.50 13.50 16.86
N GLN A 98 -6.52 12.78 16.38
CA GLN A 98 -7.89 12.88 16.90
C GLN A 98 -7.95 12.51 18.38
N ARG A 99 -7.27 11.43 18.79
CA ARG A 99 -7.23 10.99 20.19
C ARG A 99 -6.49 11.98 21.09
N VAL A 100 -5.39 12.55 20.60
CA VAL A 100 -4.63 13.58 21.31
C VAL A 100 -5.50 14.82 21.51
N GLU A 101 -6.10 15.36 20.46
CA GLU A 101 -6.98 16.54 20.55
C GLU A 101 -8.18 16.31 21.47
N ALA A 102 -8.84 15.15 21.36
CA ALA A 102 -9.94 14.79 22.26
C ALA A 102 -9.50 14.79 23.73
N SER A 103 -8.27 14.35 24.02
CA SER A 103 -7.73 14.25 25.38
C SER A 103 -7.36 15.60 26.00
N GLY A 104 -6.95 16.60 25.22
CA GLY A 104 -6.57 17.91 25.76
C GLY A 104 -7.71 18.93 25.82
N SER A 105 -8.93 18.54 25.41
CA SER A 105 -10.17 19.19 25.87
C SER A 105 -10.29 19.22 27.41
N ILE A 106 -9.47 18.44 28.13
CA ILE A 106 -9.34 18.39 29.59
C ILE A 106 -8.31 19.41 30.14
N GLY A 107 -7.76 20.31 29.30
CA GLY A 107 -6.97 21.47 29.75
C GLY A 107 -5.45 21.34 29.65
N MET A 108 -4.94 20.38 28.86
CA MET A 108 -3.52 20.33 28.49
C MET A 108 -3.28 21.04 27.14
N GLN A 109 -2.23 21.85 27.06
CA GLN A 109 -1.76 22.40 25.77
C GLN A 109 -1.29 21.26 24.85
N HIS A 110 -1.79 21.25 23.62
CA HIS A 110 -1.36 20.31 22.59
C HIS A 110 -0.05 20.75 21.95
N PHE A 111 0.89 19.81 21.85
CA PHE A 111 2.08 19.91 21.01
C PHE A 111 2.04 18.77 20.00
N GLY A 112 2.08 19.07 18.70
CA GLY A 112 2.01 18.07 17.63
C GLY A 112 1.19 18.54 16.43
N LEU A 113 0.95 17.61 15.49
CA LEU A 113 0.02 17.79 14.36
C LEU A 113 -1.42 17.92 14.86
N THR A 114 -2.14 18.89 14.32
CA THR A 114 -3.60 18.95 14.50
C THR A 114 -4.30 17.86 13.69
N SER A 115 -5.51 17.49 14.09
CA SER A 115 -6.32 16.51 13.34
C SER A 115 -6.65 17.00 11.94
N SER A 116 -6.81 18.31 11.75
CA SER A 116 -7.01 18.90 10.42
C SER A 116 -5.77 18.75 9.54
N GLU A 117 -4.57 19.01 10.07
CA GLU A 117 -3.33 18.85 9.32
C GLU A 117 -3.07 17.37 8.99
N ALA A 118 -3.26 16.47 9.96
CA ALA A 118 -3.09 15.05 9.76
C ALA A 118 -4.09 14.48 8.74
N ASN A 119 -5.34 14.95 8.75
CA ASN A 119 -6.33 14.59 7.73
C ASN A 119 -5.89 15.05 6.33
N GLN A 120 -5.36 16.27 6.20
CA GLN A 120 -4.88 16.76 4.91
C GLN A 120 -3.71 15.91 4.39
N ILE A 121 -2.79 15.49 5.27
CA ILE A 121 -1.69 14.59 4.92
C ILE A 121 -2.24 13.23 4.46
N TYR A 122 -3.20 12.65 5.18
CA TYR A 122 -3.85 11.39 4.80
C TYR A 122 -4.54 11.49 3.44
N VAL A 123 -5.32 12.54 3.21
CA VAL A 123 -5.98 12.79 1.91
C VAL A 123 -4.95 12.93 0.79
N ASN A 124 -3.86 13.68 1.01
CA ASN A 124 -2.79 13.84 0.03
C ASN A 124 -2.11 12.51 -0.29
N ALA A 125 -1.84 11.68 0.72
CA ALA A 125 -1.27 10.34 0.54
C ALA A 125 -2.20 9.46 -0.31
N LYS A 126 -3.53 9.52 -0.09
CA LYS A 126 -4.50 8.81 -0.95
C LYS A 126 -4.46 9.30 -2.40
N GLU A 127 -4.33 10.60 -2.63
CA GLU A 127 -4.22 11.15 -3.99
C GLU A 127 -2.93 10.73 -4.69
N GLU A 128 -1.82 10.63 -3.96
CA GLU A 128 -0.55 10.12 -4.50
C GLU A 128 -0.64 8.63 -4.82
N MET A 129 -1.25 7.85 -3.92
CA MET A 129 -1.50 6.42 -4.11
C MET A 129 -2.27 6.13 -5.41
N LYS A 130 -3.29 6.93 -5.72
CA LYS A 130 -4.04 6.80 -6.98
C LYS A 130 -3.15 6.95 -8.22
N LYS A 131 -2.16 7.84 -8.14
CA LYS A 131 -1.24 8.11 -9.26
C LYS A 131 -0.22 6.97 -9.44
N THR A 132 0.20 6.36 -8.34
CA THR A 132 1.21 5.29 -8.33
C THR A 132 0.63 3.90 -8.51
N ALA A 133 -0.68 3.71 -8.26
CA ALA A 133 -1.37 2.43 -8.41
C ALA A 133 -1.36 1.85 -9.84
N PHE A 134 -1.16 2.66 -10.87
CA PHE A 134 -1.23 2.24 -12.29
C PHE A 134 0.12 1.95 -12.95
N VAL A 135 1.20 1.73 -12.19
CA VAL A 135 2.49 1.40 -12.82
C VAL A 135 2.49 -0.07 -13.25
N GLU A 136 2.13 -0.32 -14.51
CA GLU A 136 2.24 -1.66 -15.12
C GLU A 136 3.70 -2.14 -15.15
N ALA A 137 3.90 -3.44 -14.99
CA ALA A 137 5.22 -4.04 -15.09
C ALA A 137 5.84 -3.75 -16.47
N PRO A 138 7.17 -3.58 -16.57
CA PRO A 138 7.82 -3.39 -17.86
C PRO A 138 7.45 -4.53 -18.82
N PHE A 139 6.90 -4.18 -19.98
CA PHE A 139 6.56 -5.14 -21.03
C PHE A 139 7.57 -5.04 -22.18
N LEU A 140 7.84 -6.18 -22.83
CA LEU A 140 8.62 -6.24 -24.05
C LEU A 140 7.68 -6.09 -25.25
N VAL A 141 7.99 -5.14 -26.14
CA VAL A 141 7.35 -5.05 -27.45
C VAL A 141 8.25 -5.79 -28.44
N GLU A 142 7.85 -6.99 -28.84
CA GLU A 142 8.46 -7.67 -29.98
C GLU A 142 7.99 -6.99 -31.26
N TYR A 143 8.83 -6.11 -31.82
CA TYR A 143 8.58 -5.51 -33.13
C TYR A 143 9.17 -6.42 -34.22
N GLU A 144 8.32 -7.14 -34.94
CA GLU A 144 8.74 -7.81 -36.17
C GLU A 144 9.03 -6.74 -37.23
N TYR A 145 10.31 -6.51 -37.52
CA TYR A 145 10.70 -5.73 -38.68
C TYR A 145 10.24 -6.46 -39.94
N PRO A 146 9.41 -5.85 -40.82
CA PRO A 146 9.10 -6.46 -42.10
C PRO A 146 10.42 -6.61 -42.86
N ARG A 147 10.74 -7.87 -43.24
CA ARG A 147 11.94 -8.14 -44.04
C ARG A 147 11.89 -7.25 -45.27
N PRO A 148 12.97 -6.51 -45.60
CA PRO A 148 12.98 -5.73 -46.83
C PRO A 148 12.71 -6.68 -47.99
N LEU A 149 11.68 -6.35 -48.79
CA LEU A 149 11.41 -7.04 -50.04
C LEU A 149 12.70 -6.98 -50.86
N ASN A 150 13.37 -8.12 -51.03
CA ASN A 150 14.53 -8.23 -51.91
C ASN A 150 14.10 -7.67 -53.27
N ARG A 151 14.60 -6.48 -53.63
CA ARG A 151 14.51 -5.98 -55.00
C ARG A 151 15.15 -7.06 -55.87
N ARG A 152 14.33 -7.73 -56.68
CA ARG A 152 14.85 -8.53 -57.78
C ARG A 152 15.66 -7.57 -58.64
N VAL A 153 16.95 -7.86 -58.72
CA VAL A 153 17.85 -7.22 -59.68
C VAL A 153 17.57 -7.95 -60.97
N ASP A 154 16.76 -7.33 -61.81
CA ASP A 154 16.49 -7.76 -63.18
C ASP A 154 17.65 -7.32 -64.09
#